data_AF-A0A8S9FIA3-F1
#
_entry.id   AF-A0A8S9FIA3-F1
#
_cell.length_a   1.000
_cell.length_b   1.000
_cell.length_c   1.000
_cell.angle_alpha   90.00
_cell.angle_beta   90.00
_cell.angle_gamma   90.00
#
_symmetry.space_group_name_H-M   'P 1'
#
loop_
_entity.id
_entity.type
_entity.pdbx_description
1 polymer ?
#
loop_
_entity_poly.entity_id
_entity_poly.type
_entity_poly.pdbx_seq_one_letter_code
_entity_poly.pdbx_strand_id
1 'polypeptide(L)'
;AERYKAANQRAVQLLEKCGTTQVEVDASGLLTYPIEKVDAGDQPDKKLKPLSVDEERFMRAFYEANVQEVCSAFEFPHKILATALQYFKRFYLQWLTCVYAACKIEENHVSAEEIGKGIKQDHHVILKYEMAVLQA
;
A
#
# COMPACT_ATOMS: atom_id res chain seq x y z
N ALA A 1 -13.09 14.73 7.05
CA ALA A 1 -12.64 15.51 5.88
C ALA A 1 -11.30 16.20 6.14
N GLU A 2 -11.18 17.01 7.19
CA GLU A 2 -9.98 17.82 7.47
C GLU A 2 -8.68 17.01 7.65
N ARG A 3 -8.73 15.85 8.32
CA ARG A 3 -7.55 14.96 8.46
C ARG A 3 -6.98 14.50 7.11
N TYR A 4 -7.85 14.20 6.14
CA TYR A 4 -7.42 13.76 4.80
C TYR A 4 -6.81 14.91 4.01
N LYS A 5 -7.41 16.10 4.07
CA LYS A 5 -6.84 17.32 3.45
C LYS A 5 -5.45 17.63 4.00
N ALA A 6 -5.29 17.58 5.33
CA ALA A 6 -4.01 17.82 5.97
C ALA A 6 -2.96 16.75 5.59
N ALA A 7 -3.35 15.47 5.51
CA ALA A 7 -2.45 14.40 5.07
C ALA A 7 -2.00 14.57 3.61
N ASN A 8 -2.94 14.83 2.69
CA ASN A 8 -2.65 15.12 1.28
C ASN A 8 -1.73 16.34 1.14
N GLN A 9 -1.99 17.44 1.84
CA GLN A 9 -1.12 18.62 1.83
C GLN A 9 0.31 18.31 2.29
N ARG A 10 0.48 17.48 3.34
CA ARG A 10 1.82 17.04 3.77
C ARG A 10 2.51 16.20 2.70
N ALA A 11 1.79 15.30 2.03
CA ALA A 11 2.34 14.48 0.95
C ALA A 11 2.77 15.33 -0.26
N VAL A 12 1.96 16.33 -0.64
CA VAL A 12 2.29 17.29 -1.70
C VAL A 12 3.55 18.09 -1.36
N GLN A 13 3.66 18.62 -0.14
CA GLN A 13 4.85 19.35 0.30
C GLN A 13 6.10 18.47 0.34
N LEU A 14 5.96 17.18 0.66
CA LEU A 14 7.07 16.23 0.62
C LEU A 14 7.51 15.95 -0.82
N LEU A 15 6.55 15.75 -1.73
CA LEU A 15 6.80 15.59 -3.16
C LEU A 15 7.53 16.79 -3.77
N GLU A 16 7.15 18.01 -3.40
CA GLU A 16 7.83 19.23 -3.85
C GLU A 16 9.29 19.30 -3.39
N LYS A 17 9.60 18.75 -2.21
CA LYS A 17 10.95 18.76 -1.63
C LYS A 17 11.83 17.62 -2.13
N CYS A 18 11.28 16.41 -2.24
CA CYS A 18 12.03 15.18 -2.49
C CYS A 18 11.92 14.69 -3.95
N GLY A 19 10.97 15.20 -4.73
CA GLY A 19 10.77 14.81 -6.14
C GLY A 19 10.17 13.42 -6.35
N THR A 20 10.13 12.57 -5.33
CA THR A 20 9.63 11.20 -5.40
C THR A 20 8.92 10.77 -4.12
N THR A 21 7.93 9.89 -4.25
CA THR A 21 7.32 9.13 -3.15
C THR A 21 7.78 7.67 -3.16
N GLN A 22 8.91 7.37 -3.79
CA GLN A 22 9.47 6.01 -3.70
C GLN A 22 9.67 5.66 -2.23
N VAL A 23 9.04 4.58 -1.81
CA VAL A 23 9.18 4.04 -0.46
C VAL A 23 9.97 2.75 -0.60
N GLU A 24 11.16 2.76 -0.01
CA GLU A 24 11.97 1.57 0.13
C GLU A 24 11.69 0.91 1.47
N VAL A 25 11.87 -0.40 1.51
CA VAL A 25 11.81 -1.16 2.76
C VAL A 25 13.23 -1.64 2.97
N ASP A 26 13.86 -1.19 4.06
CA ASP A 26 15.22 -1.60 4.38
C ASP A 26 15.26 -3.04 4.90
N ALA A 27 16.48 -3.56 5.14
CA ALA A 27 16.67 -4.92 5.63
C ALA A 27 16.01 -5.20 7.00
N SER A 28 15.65 -4.16 7.77
CA SER A 28 14.95 -4.26 9.04
C SER A 28 13.42 -4.22 8.90
N GLY A 29 12.91 -4.03 7.68
CA GLY A 29 11.48 -3.94 7.40
C GLY A 29 10.89 -2.54 7.62
N LEU A 30 11.74 -1.54 7.90
CA LEU A 30 11.32 -0.15 8.09
C LEU A 30 11.16 0.57 6.75
N LEU A 31 10.18 1.47 6.69
CA LEU A 31 9.98 2.32 5.51
C LEU A 31 11.00 3.45 5.50
N THR A 32 11.83 3.46 4.47
CA THR A 32 12.78 4.53 4.19
C THR A 32 12.32 5.32 2.97
N TYR A 33 12.48 6.64 3.05
CA TYR A 33 12.18 7.55 1.95
C TYR A 33 13.52 8.07 1.43
N PRO A 34 13.87 7.82 0.16
CA PRO A 34 15.10 8.35 -0.42
C PRO A 34 15.08 9.87 -0.34
N ILE A 35 15.99 10.45 0.43
CA ILE A 35 16.14 11.91 0.58
C ILE A 35 17.07 12.47 -0.52
N GLU A 36 17.74 11.60 -1.28
CA GLU A 36 18.73 12.03 -2.26
C GLU A 36 18.06 12.57 -3.52
N LYS A 37 18.39 13.84 -3.84
CA LYS A 37 18.25 14.36 -5.20
C LYS A 37 19.10 13.48 -6.10
N VAL A 38 18.47 12.60 -6.86
CA VAL A 38 19.18 11.93 -7.95
C VAL A 38 19.59 13.05 -8.92
N ASP A 39 20.89 13.34 -8.95
CA ASP A 39 21.52 14.14 -10.00
C ASP A 39 21.57 13.27 -11.26
N ALA A 40 20.39 12.90 -11.78
CA ALA A 40 20.23 12.19 -13.04
C ALA A 40 19.98 13.23 -14.11
N GLY A 41 20.98 13.40 -14.98
CA GLY A 41 21.01 14.43 -16.00
C GLY A 41 19.71 14.60 -16.78
N ASP A 42 19.28 15.85 -16.85
CA ASP A 42 18.63 16.52 -17.99
C ASP A 42 17.65 15.68 -18.85
N GLN A 43 16.79 14.88 -18.22
CA GLN A 43 15.46 14.66 -18.76
C GLN A 43 14.52 15.64 -18.08
N PRO A 44 13.66 16.36 -18.82
CA PRO A 44 12.60 17.15 -18.22
C PRO A 44 11.64 16.16 -17.56
N ASP A 45 11.88 15.86 -16.28
CA ASP A 45 10.96 15.16 -15.42
C ASP A 45 9.61 15.83 -15.59
N LYS A 46 8.68 15.13 -16.26
CA LYS A 46 7.28 15.52 -16.25
C LYS A 46 6.88 15.49 -14.78
N LYS A 47 6.96 16.63 -14.09
CA LYS A 47 6.46 16.79 -12.72
C LYS A 47 5.04 16.26 -12.70
N LEU A 48 4.87 15.03 -12.21
CA LEU A 48 3.57 14.39 -12.16
C LEU A 48 2.73 15.22 -11.20
N LYS A 49 1.55 15.63 -11.66
CA LYS A 49 0.62 16.38 -10.82
C LYS A 49 0.21 15.47 -9.65
N PRO A 50 0.39 15.90 -8.39
CA PRO A 50 -0.09 15.15 -7.25
C PRO A 50 -1.60 14.96 -7.30
N LEU A 51 -2.07 13.84 -6.75
CA LEU A 51 -3.50 13.55 -6.67
C LEU A 51 -4.19 14.54 -5.72
N SER A 52 -5.38 14.95 -6.10
CA SER A 52 -6.32 15.64 -5.21
C SER A 52 -6.93 14.69 -4.19
N VAL A 53 -7.50 15.25 -3.12
CA VAL A 53 -8.18 14.49 -2.06
C VAL A 53 -9.34 13.64 -2.60
N ASP A 54 -10.02 14.08 -3.65
CA ASP A 54 -11.12 13.33 -4.25
C ASP A 54 -10.61 12.20 -5.15
N GLU A 55 -9.50 12.40 -5.86
CA GLU A 55 -8.82 11.33 -6.62
C GLU A 55 -8.25 10.26 -5.67
N GLU A 56 -7.65 10.65 -4.54
CA GLU A 56 -7.23 9.72 -3.49
C GLU A 56 -8.41 8.90 -2.93
N ARG A 57 -9.58 9.54 -2.76
CA ARG A 57 -10.80 8.84 -2.32
C ARG A 57 -11.27 7.83 -3.36
N PHE A 58 -11.20 8.17 -4.64
CA PHE A 58 -11.56 7.25 -5.72
C PHE A 58 -10.62 6.05 -5.76
N MET A 59 -9.29 6.29 -5.69
CA MET A 59 -8.30 5.21 -5.63
C MET A 59 -8.50 4.29 -4.43
N ARG A 60 -8.82 4.86 -3.26
CA ARG A 60 -9.18 4.07 -2.08
C ARG A 60 -10.36 3.14 -2.37
N ALA A 61 -11.47 3.68 -2.88
CA ALA A 61 -12.66 2.88 -3.16
C ALA A 61 -12.37 1.74 -4.15
N PHE A 62 -11.54 2.02 -5.16
CA PHE A 62 -11.08 1.01 -6.12
C PHE A 62 -10.31 -0.14 -5.43
N TYR A 63 -9.32 0.17 -4.59
CA TYR A 63 -8.55 -0.88 -3.91
C TYR A 63 -9.33 -1.58 -2.78
N GLU A 64 -10.29 -0.92 -2.15
CA GLU A 64 -11.24 -1.59 -1.25
C GLU A 64 -12.03 -2.68 -1.99
N ALA A 65 -12.48 -2.40 -3.22
CA ALA A 65 -13.14 -3.40 -4.05
C ALA A 65 -12.19 -4.56 -4.41
N ASN A 66 -10.93 -4.28 -4.71
CA ASN A 66 -9.94 -5.33 -4.99
C ASN A 66 -9.70 -6.25 -3.77
N VAL A 67 -9.65 -5.68 -2.56
CA VAL A 67 -9.57 -6.47 -1.31
C VAL A 67 -10.79 -7.38 -1.17
N GLN A 68 -12.00 -6.84 -1.41
CA GLN A 68 -13.23 -7.63 -1.37
C GLN A 68 -13.23 -8.75 -2.41
N GLU A 69 -12.81 -8.46 -3.64
CA GLU A 69 -12.76 -9.43 -4.73
C GLU A 69 -11.79 -10.58 -4.41
N VAL A 70 -10.59 -10.29 -3.93
CA VAL A 70 -9.63 -11.34 -3.54
C VAL A 70 -10.14 -12.14 -2.35
N CYS A 71 -10.66 -11.49 -1.30
CA CYS A 71 -11.23 -12.24 -0.18
C CYS A 71 -12.40 -13.14 -0.62
N SER A 72 -13.22 -12.69 -1.56
CA SER A 72 -14.31 -13.50 -2.11
C SER A 72 -13.80 -14.65 -2.97
N ALA A 73 -12.79 -14.42 -3.82
CA ALA A 73 -12.24 -15.43 -4.71
C ALA A 73 -11.54 -16.58 -3.97
N PHE A 74 -10.93 -16.27 -2.82
CA PHE A 74 -10.32 -17.25 -1.91
C PHE A 74 -11.30 -17.80 -0.87
N GLU A 75 -12.58 -17.43 -0.94
CA GLU A 75 -13.64 -17.84 0.00
C GLU A 75 -13.27 -17.58 1.48
N PHE A 76 -12.55 -16.48 1.73
CA PHE A 76 -12.10 -16.15 3.07
C PHE A 76 -13.27 -15.78 3.99
N PRO A 77 -13.24 -16.21 5.28
CA PRO A 77 -14.22 -15.79 6.26
C PRO A 77 -14.34 -14.27 6.39
N HIS A 78 -15.54 -13.78 6.72
CA HIS A 78 -15.81 -12.34 6.84
C HIS A 78 -14.88 -11.60 7.82
N LYS A 79 -14.39 -12.28 8.86
CA LYS A 79 -13.41 -11.72 9.81
C LYS A 79 -12.10 -11.31 9.13
N ILE A 80 -11.60 -12.10 8.17
CA ILE A 80 -10.39 -11.79 7.40
C ILE A 80 -10.63 -10.56 6.54
N LEU A 81 -11.76 -10.51 5.82
CA LEU A 81 -12.11 -9.36 4.99
C LEU A 81 -12.21 -8.07 5.82
N ALA A 82 -12.87 -8.13 6.97
CA ALA A 82 -13.00 -6.99 7.87
C ALA A 82 -11.63 -6.50 8.36
N THR A 83 -10.76 -7.41 8.80
CA THR A 83 -9.40 -7.10 9.26
C THR A 83 -8.53 -6.54 8.14
N ALA A 84 -8.59 -7.13 6.93
CA ALA A 84 -7.85 -6.64 5.76
C ALA A 84 -8.27 -5.22 5.35
N LEU A 85 -9.58 -4.93 5.31
CA LEU A 85 -10.09 -3.59 5.04
C LEU A 85 -9.69 -2.60 6.14
N GLN A 86 -9.65 -3.05 7.40
CA GLN A 86 -9.22 -2.21 8.52
C GLN A 86 -7.74 -1.82 8.41
N TYR A 87 -6.86 -2.72 7.97
CA TYR A 87 -5.46 -2.41 7.67
C TYR A 87 -5.31 -1.52 6.45
N PHE A 88 -5.98 -1.86 5.35
CA PHE A 88 -5.93 -1.07 4.12
C PHE A 88 -6.36 0.38 4.37
N LYS A 89 -7.44 0.61 5.12
CA LYS A 89 -7.94 1.97 5.42
C LYS A 89 -7.05 2.78 6.38
N ARG A 90 -6.21 2.12 7.17
CA ARG A 90 -5.26 2.80 8.06
C ARG A 90 -4.01 3.25 7.31
N PHE A 91 -3.48 2.40 6.43
CA PHE A 91 -2.18 2.63 5.81
C PHE A 91 -2.26 3.10 4.35
N TYR A 92 -3.20 2.57 3.56
CA TYR A 92 -3.20 2.68 2.09
C TYR A 92 -1.90 2.15 1.45
N LEU A 93 -1.26 1.17 2.09
CA LEU A 93 -0.13 0.42 1.52
C LEU A 93 -0.62 -0.66 0.55
N GLN A 94 0.33 -1.46 0.03
CA GLN A 94 0.06 -2.65 -0.78
C GLN A 94 -1.12 -3.47 -0.20
N TRP A 95 -2.26 -3.39 -0.88
CA TRP A 95 -3.53 -3.94 -0.42
C TRP A 95 -3.49 -5.47 -0.27
N LEU A 96 -2.64 -6.14 -1.04
CA LEU A 96 -2.40 -7.59 -0.93
C LEU A 96 -1.66 -7.98 0.33
N THR A 97 -0.69 -7.17 0.75
CA THR A 97 0.01 -7.37 2.04
C THR A 97 -0.99 -7.25 3.20
N CYS A 98 -1.98 -6.37 3.11
CA CYS A 98 -3.04 -6.27 4.12
C CYS A 98 -3.90 -7.54 4.20
N VAL A 99 -4.24 -8.16 3.05
CA VAL A 99 -4.97 -9.44 3.02
C VAL A 99 -4.15 -10.56 3.63
N TYR A 100 -2.87 -10.67 3.27
CA TYR A 100 -1.96 -11.68 3.81
C TYR A 100 -1.77 -11.53 5.33
N ALA A 101 -1.52 -10.31 5.81
CA ALA A 101 -1.39 -10.04 7.24
C ALA A 101 -2.68 -10.36 8.02
N ALA A 102 -3.85 -10.04 7.44
CA ALA A 102 -5.14 -10.39 8.04
C ALA A 102 -5.33 -11.91 8.14
N CYS A 103 -4.93 -12.67 7.13
CA CYS A 103 -4.98 -14.13 7.20
C CYS A 103 -4.12 -14.69 8.34
N LYS A 104 -2.89 -14.18 8.50
CA LYS A 104 -1.99 -14.59 9.59
C LYS A 104 -2.60 -14.32 10.97
N ILE A 105 -3.16 -13.14 11.18
CA ILE A 105 -3.68 -12.70 12.49
C ILE A 105 -4.99 -13.41 12.83
N GLU A 106 -5.80 -13.71 11.83
CA GLU A 106 -7.04 -14.47 11.99
C GLU A 106 -6.84 -16.00 12.00
N GLU A 107 -5.58 -16.44 12.08
CA GLU A 107 -5.15 -17.85 12.14
C GLU A 107 -5.61 -18.67 10.92
N ASN A 108 -5.68 -18.03 9.75
CA ASN A 108 -5.98 -18.68 8.49
C ASN A 108 -4.67 -18.99 7.73
N HIS A 109 -4.33 -20.28 7.64
CA HIS A 109 -3.10 -20.73 6.99
C HIS A 109 -3.22 -20.62 5.47
N VAL A 110 -2.74 -19.50 4.91
CA VAL A 110 -2.51 -19.32 3.48
C VAL A 110 -1.13 -18.71 3.28
N SER A 111 -0.39 -19.25 2.32
CA SER A 111 0.95 -18.76 1.97
C SER A 111 0.88 -17.55 1.03
N ALA A 112 1.94 -16.73 1.03
CA ALA A 112 2.04 -15.61 0.11
C ALA A 112 2.12 -16.09 -1.35
N GLU A 113 2.71 -17.27 -1.59
CA GLU A 113 2.79 -17.93 -2.88
C GLU A 113 1.41 -18.33 -3.42
N GLU A 114 0.54 -18.85 -2.57
CA GLU A 114 -0.85 -19.19 -2.95
C GLU A 114 -1.63 -17.94 -3.35
N ILE A 115 -1.54 -16.88 -2.53
CA ILE A 115 -2.17 -15.58 -2.86
C ILE A 115 -1.61 -15.04 -4.18
N GLY A 116 -0.28 -14.98 -4.32
CA GLY A 116 0.40 -14.46 -5.51
C GLY A 116 0.04 -15.22 -6.79
N LYS A 117 -0.07 -16.56 -6.72
CA LYS A 117 -0.51 -17.39 -7.86
C LYS A 117 -1.95 -17.07 -8.26
N GLY A 118 -2.87 -16.93 -7.31
CA GLY A 118 -4.28 -16.67 -7.59
C GLY A 118 -4.52 -15.34 -8.32
N ILE A 119 -3.68 -14.35 -8.07
CA ILE A 119 -3.78 -12.99 -8.65
C ILE A 119 -2.72 -12.69 -9.73
N LYS A 120 -1.89 -13.68 -10.08
CA LYS A 120 -0.77 -13.55 -11.04
C LYS A 120 0.22 -12.42 -10.70
N GLN A 121 0.55 -12.27 -9.42
CA GLN A 121 1.61 -11.36 -8.96
C GLN A 121 2.74 -12.10 -8.27
N ASP A 122 3.93 -11.50 -8.28
CA ASP A 122 5.06 -12.01 -7.53
C ASP A 122 4.81 -11.88 -6.02
N HIS A 123 4.87 -13.00 -5.31
CA HIS A 123 4.66 -13.08 -3.87
C HIS A 123 5.69 -12.27 -3.07
N HIS A 124 6.88 -11.99 -3.63
CA HIS A 124 7.86 -11.11 -2.98
C HIS A 124 7.30 -9.69 -2.75
N VAL A 125 6.37 -9.22 -3.58
CA VAL A 125 5.73 -7.91 -3.38
C VAL A 125 4.84 -7.91 -2.13
N ILE A 126 4.17 -9.02 -1.86
CA ILE A 126 3.34 -9.21 -0.66
C ILE A 126 4.22 -9.16 0.59
N LEU A 127 5.35 -9.88 0.56
CA LEU A 127 6.28 -9.99 1.68
C LEU A 127 7.09 -8.71 1.92
N LYS A 128 7.43 -7.97 0.86
CA LYS A 128 8.24 -6.74 0.93
C LYS A 128 7.71 -5.74 1.95
N TYR A 129 6.39 -5.58 2.04
CA TYR A 129 5.76 -4.59 2.92
C TYR A 129 5.17 -5.19 4.20
N GLU A 130 5.40 -6.49 4.47
CA GLU A 130 4.78 -7.19 5.61
C GLU A 130 5.11 -6.51 6.94
N MET A 131 6.40 -6.26 7.19
CA MET A 131 6.84 -5.60 8.42
C MET A 131 6.29 -4.18 8.57
N ALA A 132 6.24 -3.43 7.47
CA ALA A 132 5.74 -2.07 7.46
C ALA A 132 4.25 -1.97 7.81
N VAL A 133 3.44 -2.95 7.39
CA VAL A 133 2.02 -3.03 7.76
C VAL A 133 1.83 -3.35 9.24
N LEU A 134 2.73 -4.14 9.83
CA LEU A 134 2.63 -4.56 11.24
C LEU A 134 3.19 -3.53 12.24
N GLN A 135 4.12 -2.68 11.82
CA GLN A 135 4.77 -1.68 12.68
C GLN A 135 3.97 -0.37 12.85
N ALA A 136 2.90 -0.18 12.07
CA ALA A 136 2.17 1.09 11.94
C ALA A 136 0.84 1.12 12.71
#